data_AF-A0A7S2JLA7-F1
#
_entry.id   AF-A0A7S2JLA7-F1
#
_cell.length_a   1.000
_cell.length_b   1.000
_cell.length_c   1.000
_cell.angle_alpha   90.00
_cell.angle_beta   90.00
_cell.angle_gamma   90.00
#
_symmetry.space_group_name_H-M   'P 1'
#
loop_
_entity.id
_entity.type
_entity.pdbx_description
1 polymer ?
#
loop_
_entity_poly.entity_id
_entity_poly.type
_entity_poly.pdbx_seq_one_letter_code
_entity_poly.pdbx_strand_id
1 'polypeptide(L)'
;MSASKDAAIAAGLACPMPARPTHQPNAMVDSTAPPGARMLVAQNWAVLGDVLNPNKAASAVVKKLQHAGKTVHLVNPNDKTGTLHKDFKSVGAQIDVIDLVINS
;
A
#
# COMPACT_ATOMS: atom_id res chain seq x y z
N MET A 1 -57.60 1.60 35.44
CA MET A 1 -57.98 1.30 34.05
C MET A 1 -56.95 2.00 33.17
N SER A 2 -55.89 1.32 32.70
CA SER A 2 -55.81 0.64 31.38
C SER A 2 -56.19 1.58 30.23
N ALA A 3 -55.38 1.87 29.21
CA ALA A 3 -54.32 1.07 28.60
C ALA A 3 -53.26 1.94 27.87
N SER A 4 -52.14 1.27 27.64
CA SER A 4 -50.98 1.59 26.81
C SER A 4 -51.32 1.97 25.36
N LYS A 5 -50.50 2.83 24.73
CA LYS A 5 -50.21 2.71 23.30
C LYS A 5 -48.86 3.31 22.91
N ASP A 6 -47.91 2.39 22.78
CA ASP A 6 -46.89 2.24 21.75
C ASP A 6 -45.79 3.29 21.53
N ALA A 7 -44.59 2.75 21.73
CA ALA A 7 -43.28 3.27 21.39
C ALA A 7 -43.09 3.48 19.88
N ALA A 8 -42.39 4.55 19.52
CA ALA A 8 -41.76 4.71 18.22
C ALA A 8 -40.24 4.85 18.43
N ILE A 9 -39.55 3.79 18.06
CA ILE A 9 -38.10 3.66 17.95
C ILE A 9 -37.67 4.43 16.70
N ALA A 10 -36.69 5.32 16.82
CA ALA A 10 -35.94 5.82 15.67
C ALA A 10 -34.46 5.89 16.03
N ALA A 11 -33.75 4.83 15.64
CA ALA A 11 -32.32 4.67 15.78
C ALA A 11 -31.58 5.84 15.12
N GLY A 12 -30.62 6.40 15.85
CA GLY A 12 -29.67 7.37 15.31
C GLY A 12 -28.96 6.79 14.10
N LEU A 13 -28.96 7.56 13.01
CA LEU A 13 -28.29 7.25 11.76
C LEU A 13 -26.79 7.04 12.00
N ALA A 14 -26.36 5.79 12.07
CA ALA A 14 -25.00 5.43 11.70
C ALA A 14 -24.94 5.49 10.17
N CYS A 15 -24.23 6.48 9.62
CA CYS A 15 -23.90 6.49 8.21
C CYS A 15 -23.22 5.15 7.86
N PRO A 16 -23.71 4.37 6.89
CA PRO A 16 -22.98 3.21 6.42
C PRO A 16 -21.66 3.70 5.83
N MET A 17 -20.55 3.41 6.51
CA MET A 17 -19.24 3.53 5.89
C MET A 17 -19.25 2.64 4.64
N PRO A 18 -18.82 3.14 3.47
CA PRO A 18 -18.66 2.28 2.31
C PRO A 18 -17.70 1.17 2.70
N ALA A 19 -18.08 -0.08 2.40
CA ALA A 19 -17.24 -1.24 2.62
C ALA A 19 -15.84 -0.96 2.06
N ARG A 20 -14.83 -1.13 2.91
CA ARG A 20 -13.41 -1.08 2.51
C ARG A 20 -13.26 -2.02 1.31
N PRO A 21 -12.76 -1.56 0.14
CA PRO A 21 -12.62 -2.43 -1.02
C PRO A 21 -11.75 -3.63 -0.65
N THR A 22 -12.39 -4.79 -0.54
CA THR A 22 -11.71 -6.08 -0.45
C THR A 22 -10.99 -6.29 -1.77
N HIS A 23 -9.66 -6.25 -1.70
CA HIS A 23 -8.70 -6.84 -2.63
C HIS A 23 -9.26 -7.06 -4.05
N GLN A 24 -9.26 -6.02 -4.88
CA GLN A 24 -9.45 -6.22 -6.31
C GLN A 24 -8.22 -6.97 -6.85
N PRO A 25 -8.39 -8.14 -7.51
CA PRO A 25 -7.30 -8.72 -8.26
C PRO A 25 -6.94 -7.75 -9.38
N ASN A 26 -5.66 -7.34 -9.42
CA ASN A 26 -5.00 -6.52 -10.44
C ASN A 26 -5.91 -6.15 -11.61
N ALA A 27 -6.50 -4.95 -11.56
CA ALA A 27 -7.16 -4.38 -12.73
C ALA A 27 -6.20 -4.51 -13.91
N MET A 28 -6.63 -5.22 -14.96
CA MET A 28 -5.81 -5.47 -16.14
C MET A 28 -5.25 -4.15 -16.64
N VAL A 29 -3.96 -3.93 -16.38
CA VAL A 29 -3.30 -2.71 -16.80
C VAL A 29 -3.29 -2.73 -18.31
N ASP A 30 -4.03 -1.80 -18.92
CA ASP A 30 -4.07 -1.63 -20.36
C ASP A 30 -2.64 -1.48 -20.88
N SER A 31 -2.19 -2.48 -21.65
CA SER A 31 -0.84 -2.52 -22.21
C SER A 31 -0.57 -1.35 -23.16
N THR A 32 -1.60 -0.65 -23.63
CA THR A 32 -1.50 0.55 -24.47
C THR A 32 -1.31 1.84 -23.68
N ALA A 33 -1.53 1.81 -22.36
CA ALA A 33 -1.29 2.97 -21.51
C ALA A 33 0.21 3.31 -21.44
N PRO A 34 0.57 4.60 -21.38
CA PRO A 34 1.97 5.01 -21.23
C PRO A 34 2.61 4.36 -19.99
N PRO A 35 3.91 4.00 -20.03
CA PRO A 35 4.59 3.33 -18.92
C PRO A 35 4.42 4.04 -17.57
N GLY A 36 4.45 5.37 -17.56
CA GLY A 36 4.23 6.17 -16.36
C GLY A 36 2.83 5.98 -15.76
N ALA A 37 1.78 5.93 -16.58
CA ALA A 37 0.41 5.72 -16.10
C ALA A 37 0.24 4.31 -15.50
N ARG A 38 0.87 3.30 -16.10
CA ARG A 38 0.90 1.92 -15.61
C ARG A 38 1.58 1.81 -14.25
N MET A 39 2.67 2.54 -14.06
CA MET A 39 3.39 2.61 -12.78
C MET A 39 2.51 3.18 -11.66
N LEU A 40 1.74 4.23 -11.91
CA LEU A 40 0.92 4.90 -10.88
C LEU A 40 -0.17 3.98 -10.29
N VAL A 41 -0.73 3.08 -11.11
CA VAL A 41 -1.78 2.14 -10.67
C VAL A 41 -1.22 0.86 -10.03
N ALA A 42 0.06 0.54 -10.27
CA ALA A 42 0.72 -0.65 -9.74
C ALA A 42 0.69 -0.71 -8.21
N GLN A 43 0.50 -1.91 -7.64
CA GLN A 43 0.28 -2.10 -6.21
C GLN A 43 1.53 -2.59 -5.47
N ASN A 44 2.32 -3.47 -6.09
CA ASN A 44 3.48 -4.06 -5.45
C ASN A 44 4.77 -3.37 -5.89
N TRP A 45 5.38 -2.66 -4.96
CA TRP A 45 6.59 -1.89 -5.17
C TRP A 45 7.75 -2.50 -4.41
N ALA A 46 8.92 -2.54 -5.03
CA ALA A 46 10.17 -2.77 -4.32
C ALA A 46 10.98 -1.48 -4.31
N VAL A 47 11.36 -1.01 -3.12
CA VAL A 47 12.22 0.17 -2.97
C VAL A 47 13.60 -0.31 -2.56
N LEU A 48 14.59 -0.02 -3.42
CA LEU A 48 15.99 -0.37 -3.19
C LEU A 48 16.76 0.85 -2.67
N GLY A 49 17.38 0.74 -1.50
CA GLY A 49 18.23 1.80 -0.94
C GLY A 49 18.33 1.78 0.58
N ASP A 50 18.87 2.86 1.16
CA ASP A 50 18.98 3.06 2.60
C ASP A 50 17.64 3.51 3.21
N VAL A 51 16.69 2.57 3.27
CA VAL A 51 15.29 2.79 3.68
C VAL A 51 15.08 2.94 5.19
N LEU A 52 16.00 2.42 5.99
CA LEU A 52 15.96 2.53 7.46
C LEU A 52 16.49 3.88 7.95
N ASN A 53 17.26 4.59 7.12
CA ASN A 53 17.77 5.90 7.45
C ASN A 53 16.72 6.99 7.14
N PRO A 54 16.09 7.62 8.16
CA PRO A 54 15.01 8.58 7.96
C PRO A 54 15.45 9.84 7.21
N ASN A 55 16.76 10.11 7.14
CA ASN A 55 17.33 11.26 6.45
C ASN A 55 17.58 11.00 4.96
N LYS A 56 17.40 9.77 4.48
CA LYS A 56 17.64 9.39 3.08
C LYS A 56 16.33 9.40 2.29
N ALA A 57 16.46 9.72 1.00
CA ALA A 57 15.33 9.78 0.07
C ALA A 57 14.55 8.46 0.02
N ALA A 58 15.22 7.31 0.11
CA ALA A 58 14.59 5.99 0.08
C ALA A 58 13.54 5.84 1.20
N SER A 59 13.86 6.29 2.42
CA SER A 59 12.91 6.27 3.54
C SER A 59 11.71 7.18 3.31
N ALA A 60 11.91 8.35 2.69
CA ALA A 60 10.81 9.25 2.34
C ALA A 60 9.89 8.66 1.26
N VAL A 61 10.44 7.97 0.25
CA VAL A 61 9.65 7.29 -0.79
C VAL A 61 8.81 6.17 -0.18
N VAL A 62 9.40 5.32 0.67
CA VAL A 62 8.70 4.23 1.36
C VAL A 62 7.47 4.76 2.10
N LYS A 63 7.64 5.82 2.89
CA LYS A 63 6.53 6.42 3.65
C LYS A 63 5.41 6.91 2.74
N LYS A 64 5.75 7.56 1.62
CA LYS A 64 4.75 8.05 0.66
C LYS A 64 3.97 6.91 0.00
N LEU A 65 4.67 5.85 -0.42
CA LEU A 65 4.03 4.68 -1.03
C LEU A 65 3.13 3.93 -0.03
N GLN A 66 3.60 3.72 1.19
CA GLN A 66 2.81 3.10 2.25
C GLN A 66 1.59 3.95 2.63
N HIS A 67 1.74 5.28 2.71
CA HIS A 67 0.63 6.20 2.96
C HIS A 67 -0.40 6.18 1.82
N ALA A 68 0.05 5.98 0.58
CA ALA A 68 -0.81 5.78 -0.59
C ALA A 68 -1.44 4.37 -0.66
N GLY A 69 -1.23 3.52 0.36
CA GLY A 69 -1.81 2.19 0.45
C GLY A 69 -1.14 1.13 -0.44
N LYS A 70 0.07 1.40 -0.94
CA LYS A 70 0.84 0.44 -1.76
C LYS A 70 1.51 -0.62 -0.89
N THR A 71 1.69 -1.82 -1.44
CA THR A 71 2.53 -2.85 -0.83
C THR A 71 3.99 -2.52 -1.14
N VAL A 72 4.81 -2.34 -0.12
CA VAL A 72 6.22 -1.93 -0.29
C VAL A 72 7.15 -2.97 0.29
N HIS A 73 7.98 -3.56 -0.58
CA HIS A 73 9.06 -4.47 -0.24
C HIS A 73 10.36 -3.69 -0.12
N LEU A 74 10.97 -3.76 1.06
CA LEU A 74 12.18 -3.03 1.37
C LEU A 74 13.40 -3.88 1.01
N VAL A 75 14.23 -3.38 0.10
CA VAL A 75 15.39 -4.12 -0.40
C VAL A 75 16.67 -3.33 -0.15
N ASN A 76 17.64 -3.94 0.52
CA ASN A 76 18.97 -3.38 0.72
C ASN A 76 20.01 -4.50 0.71
N PRO A 77 20.82 -4.62 -0.36
CA PRO A 77 21.89 -5.63 -0.44
C PRO A 77 22.91 -5.53 0.70
N ASN A 78 23.07 -4.34 1.27
CA ASN A 78 23.99 -4.05 2.35
C ASN A 78 23.34 -4.19 3.74
N ASP A 79 22.13 -4.75 3.83
CA ASP A 79 21.47 -4.92 5.12
C ASP A 79 22.30 -5.80 6.06
N LYS A 80 22.58 -5.26 7.24
CA LYS A 80 23.28 -5.93 8.34
C LYS A 80 22.33 -6.32 9.47
N THR A 81 21.10 -5.83 9.44
CA THR A 81 20.12 -5.99 10.52
C THR A 81 19.30 -7.27 10.39
N GLY A 82 19.17 -7.80 9.18
CA GLY A 82 18.30 -8.95 8.89
C GLY A 82 16.82 -8.59 8.79
N THR A 83 16.49 -7.29 8.79
CA THR A 83 15.11 -6.81 8.74
C THR A 83 14.63 -6.52 7.32
N LEU A 84 15.55 -6.48 6.35
CA LEU A 84 15.27 -6.16 4.95
C LEU A 84 15.60 -7.35 4.03
N HIS A 85 14.99 -7.34 2.85
CA HIS A 85 15.38 -8.26 1.78
C HIS A 85 16.76 -7.87 1.24
N LYS A 86 17.69 -8.83 1.14
CA LYS A 86 19.02 -8.59 0.55
C LYS A 86 18.99 -8.57 -0.98
N ASP A 87 18.00 -9.25 -1.55
CA ASP A 87 17.81 -9.36 -2.98
C ASP A 87 16.34 -9.54 -3.31
N PHE A 88 16.00 -9.36 -4.58
CA PHE A 88 14.62 -9.50 -5.06
C PHE A 88 14.11 -10.95 -5.02
N LYS A 89 14.99 -11.96 -5.00
CA LYS A 89 14.57 -13.37 -4.93
C LYS A 89 13.98 -13.69 -3.55
N SER A 90 14.53 -13.09 -2.50
CA SER A 90 14.06 -13.24 -1.12
C SER A 90 12.70 -12.59 -0.84
N VAL A 91 12.19 -11.76 -1.75
CA VAL A 91 10.88 -11.09 -1.59
C VAL A 91 9.72 -12.07 -1.71
N GLY A 92 9.86 -13.11 -2.54
CA GLY A 92 8.84 -14.17 -2.68
C GLY A 92 7.50 -13.70 -3.25
N ALA A 93 7.42 -12.48 -3.79
CA ALA A 93 6.21 -11.89 -4.36
C ALA A 93 6.49 -11.27 -5.73
N GLN A 94 5.44 -11.14 -6.54
CA GLN A 94 5.52 -10.41 -7.81
C GLN A 94 5.68 -8.91 -7.54
N ILE A 95 6.75 -8.34 -8.09
CA ILE A 95 7.03 -6.91 -8.02
C ILE A 95 6.61 -6.28 -9.34
N ASP A 96 5.74 -5.28 -9.28
CA ASP A 96 5.26 -4.54 -10.46
C ASP A 96 6.21 -3.40 -10.82
N VAL A 97 6.77 -2.74 -9.79
CA VAL A 97 7.64 -1.57 -9.94
C VAL A 97 8.84 -1.68 -9.02
N ILE A 98 10.02 -1.37 -9.56
CA ILE A 98 11.27 -1.24 -8.80
C ILE A 98 11.64 0.24 -8.78
N ASP A 99 11.65 0.83 -7.59
CA ASP A 99 12.17 2.18 -7.36
C ASP A 99 13.59 2.08 -6.80
N LEU A 100 14.54 2.50 -7.63
CA LEU A 100 15.96 2.39 -7.37
C LEU A 100 16.48 3.72 -6.83
N VAL A 101 16.51 3.83 -5.51
CA VAL A 101 16.91 5.07 -4.82
C VAL A 101 18.39 4.97 -4.41
N ILE A 102 19.26 5.08 -5.40
CA ILE A 102 20.70 5.19 -5.21
C ILE A 102 21.05 6.68 -5.22
N ASN A 103 21.40 7.20 -4.05
CA ASN A 103 22.00 8.51 -3.95
C ASN A 103 23.50 8.32 -3.68
N SER A 104 24.34 8.97 -4.48
CA SER A 104 25.80 8.99 -4.34
C SER A 104 26.23 9.76 -3.10
#